data_AF-W7W8G8-F1
#
_entry.id   AF-W7W8G8-F1
#
_cell.length_a   1.000
_cell.length_b   1.000
_cell.length_c   1.000
_cell.angle_alpha   90.00
_cell.angle_beta   90.00
_cell.angle_gamma   90.00
#
_symmetry.space_group_name_H-M   'P 1'
#
loop_
_entity.id
_entity.type
_entity.pdbx_description
1 polymer ?
#
loop_
_entity_poly.entity_id
_entity_poly.type
_entity_poly.pdbx_seq_one_letter_code
_entity_poly.pdbx_strand_id
1 'polypeptide(L)'
;MLQAPGSNTTGWVVEATAGGQLRLVPVGTTEAVPPGKALQFWTKAEGAAGPTSLGLVRAGQVTELPVATLPTLEARQLFELTLEPETGSPIGRPTGPILFVGRSVRL
;
A
#
# COMPACT_ATOMS: atom_id res chain seq x y z
N MET A 1 4.64 -2.76 -8.72
CA MET A 1 3.72 -3.88 -8.43
C MET A 1 3.94 -4.31 -6.99
N LEU A 2 2.89 -4.77 -6.30
CA LEU A 2 2.98 -5.32 -4.95
C LEU A 2 2.67 -6.82 -4.99
N GLN A 3 3.55 -7.62 -4.40
CA GLN A 3 3.50 -9.07 -4.39
C GLN A 3 3.35 -9.61 -2.97
N ALA A 4 2.72 -10.78 -2.85
CA ALA A 4 2.62 -11.46 -1.57
C ALA A 4 4.02 -11.91 -1.08
N PRO A 5 4.39 -11.73 0.20
CA PRO A 5 5.68 -12.17 0.71
C PRO A 5 5.95 -13.66 0.44
N GLY A 6 7.14 -13.98 -0.07
CA GLY A 6 7.52 -15.36 -0.40
C GLY A 6 6.86 -15.95 -1.65
N SER A 7 6.11 -15.13 -2.41
CA SER A 7 5.40 -15.51 -3.63
C SER A 7 5.72 -14.53 -4.76
N ASN A 8 5.60 -14.99 -6.01
CA ASN A 8 5.67 -14.13 -7.20
C ASN A 8 4.29 -13.63 -7.66
N THR A 9 3.23 -13.90 -6.89
CA THR A 9 1.87 -13.46 -7.20
C THR A 9 1.70 -11.97 -6.93
N THR A 10 1.46 -11.21 -8.00
CA THR A 10 1.06 -9.81 -7.92
C THR A 10 -0.42 -9.73 -7.54
N GLY A 11 -0.72 -9.10 -6.41
CA GLY A 11 -2.11 -8.81 -6.01
C GLY A 11 -2.51 -7.36 -6.26
N TRP A 12 -1.56 -6.44 -6.42
CA TRP A 12 -1.84 -5.02 -6.59
C TRP A 12 -0.80 -4.32 -7.48
N VAL A 13 -1.25 -3.28 -8.18
CA VAL A 13 -0.39 -2.32 -8.89
C VAL A 13 -0.51 -0.96 -8.22
N VAL A 14 0.64 -0.29 -8.06
CA VAL A 14 0.69 1.11 -7.66
C VAL A 14 1.08 1.91 -8.89
N GLU A 15 0.21 2.81 -9.31
CA GLU A 15 0.44 3.75 -10.41
C GLU A 15 0.58 5.14 -9.80
N ALA A 16 1.64 5.87 -10.16
CA ALA A 16 1.83 7.23 -9.69
C ALA A 16 2.23 8.12 -10.87
N THR A 17 1.48 9.21 -11.07
CA THR A 17 1.83 10.23 -12.06
C THR A 17 2.31 11.48 -11.33
N ALA A 18 3.47 12.01 -11.71
CA ALA A 18 3.99 13.25 -11.14
C ALA A 18 2.98 14.40 -11.35
N GLY A 19 2.62 15.11 -10.28
CA GLY A 19 1.60 16.16 -10.30
C GLY A 19 0.16 15.67 -10.48
N GLY A 20 -0.08 14.36 -10.49
CA GLY A 20 -1.40 13.75 -10.70
C GLY A 20 -1.87 12.91 -9.51
N GLN A 21 -2.39 11.72 -9.82
CA GLN A 21 -2.95 10.79 -8.84
C GLN A 21 -1.98 9.63 -8.56
N LEU A 22 -2.05 9.14 -7.33
CA LEU A 22 -1.61 7.81 -6.92
C LEU A 22 -2.81 6.88 -6.99
N ARG A 23 -2.68 5.74 -7.67
CA ARG A 23 -3.73 4.72 -7.79
C ARG A 23 -3.20 3.39 -7.28
N LEU A 24 -3.97 2.76 -6.40
CA LEU A 24 -3.75 1.39 -5.95
C LEU A 24 -4.81 0.52 -6.60
N VAL A 25 -4.40 -0.33 -7.54
CA VAL A 25 -5.28 -1.10 -8.42
C VAL A 25 -5.15 -2.59 -8.04
N PRO A 26 -6.25 -3.28 -7.67
CA PRO A 26 -6.21 -4.70 -7.39
C PRO A 26 -6.02 -5.51 -8.68
N VAL A 27 -5.25 -6.59 -8.58
CA VAL A 27 -5.03 -7.54 -9.68
C VAL A 27 -5.71 -8.85 -9.32
N GLY A 28 -6.66 -9.27 -10.17
CA GLY A 28 -7.42 -10.50 -9.96
C GLY A 28 -8.39 -10.42 -8.78
N THR A 29 -8.79 -11.59 -8.28
CA THR A 29 -9.67 -11.71 -7.12
C THR A 29 -8.91 -11.43 -5.83
N THR A 30 -9.34 -10.42 -5.08
CA THR A 30 -8.83 -10.15 -3.74
C THR A 30 -9.51 -11.08 -2.74
N GLU A 31 -8.73 -11.67 -1.84
CA GLU A 31 -9.26 -12.48 -0.74
C GLU A 31 -10.12 -11.63 0.20
N ALA A 32 -11.15 -12.24 0.79
CA ALA A 32 -12.05 -11.53 1.68
C ALA A 32 -11.31 -11.07 2.95
N VAL A 33 -11.50 -9.81 3.33
CA VAL A 33 -10.95 -9.27 4.58
C VAL A 33 -11.75 -9.85 5.76
N PRO A 34 -11.11 -10.46 6.77
CA PRO A 34 -11.81 -10.99 7.94
C PRO A 34 -12.62 -9.92 8.69
N PRO A 35 -13.71 -10.29 9.39
CA PRO A 35 -14.45 -9.35 10.24
C PRO A 35 -13.55 -8.66 11.28
N GLY A 36 -13.79 -7.37 11.52
CA GLY A 36 -12.99 -6.56 12.45
C GLY A 36 -11.58 -6.22 11.96
N LYS A 37 -11.29 -6.45 10.68
CA LYS A 37 -10.01 -6.12 10.03
C LYS A 37 -10.20 -5.17 8.85
N ALA A 38 -9.13 -4.48 8.50
CA ALA A 38 -9.06 -3.63 7.31
C ALA A 38 -7.70 -3.79 6.64
N LEU A 39 -7.65 -3.47 5.34
CA LEU A 39 -6.38 -3.27 4.66
C LEU A 39 -5.92 -1.82 4.89
N GLN A 40 -4.65 -1.64 5.26
CA GLN A 40 -4.05 -0.31 5.35
C GLN A 40 -2.88 -0.20 4.37
N PHE A 41 -2.89 0.89 3.62
CA PHE A 41 -1.87 1.20 2.62
C PHE A 41 -0.79 2.09 3.21
N TRP A 42 0.46 1.76 2.92
CA TRP A 42 1.63 2.44 3.47
C TRP A 42 2.65 2.73 2.37
N THR A 43 3.47 3.74 2.63
CA THR A 43 4.68 4.00 1.85
C THR A 43 5.87 4.29 2.75
N LYS A 44 7.08 3.98 2.29
CA LYS A 44 8.32 4.33 2.97
C LYS A 44 9.40 4.65 1.95
N ALA A 45 9.89 5.89 1.99
CA ALA A 45 11.04 6.30 1.22
C ALA A 45 12.33 5.66 1.73
N GLU A 46 13.36 5.61 0.88
CA GLU A 46 14.68 5.15 1.31
C GLU A 46 15.25 6.12 2.36
N GLY A 47 15.81 5.61 3.45
CA GLY A 47 16.32 6.43 4.56
C GLY A 47 15.26 7.05 5.49
N ALA A 48 13.96 6.92 5.20
CA ALA A 48 12.91 7.42 6.08
C ALA A 48 12.92 6.68 7.45
N ALA A 49 12.70 7.44 8.53
CA ALA A 49 12.66 6.92 9.91
C ALA A 49 11.57 5.84 10.10
N GLY A 50 10.48 5.92 9.34
CA GLY A 50 9.38 4.97 9.40
C GLY A 50 8.45 5.07 8.19
N PRO A 51 7.51 4.14 8.05
CA PRO A 51 6.47 4.20 7.03
C PRO A 51 5.46 5.31 7.34
N THR A 52 4.87 5.87 6.29
CA THR A 52 3.75 6.81 6.34
C THR A 52 2.48 6.09 5.90
N SER A 53 1.39 6.25 6.64
CA SER A 53 0.11 5.71 6.23
C SER A 53 -0.48 6.54 5.09
N LEU A 54 -1.03 5.84 4.09
CA LEU A 54 -1.82 6.40 3.00
C LEU A 54 -3.32 6.14 3.19
N GLY A 55 -3.71 5.56 4.34
CA GLY A 55 -5.09 5.32 4.71
C GLY A 55 -5.57 3.88 4.56
N LEU A 56 -6.82 3.65 4.95
CA LEU A 56 -7.51 2.37 4.80
C LEU A 56 -8.00 2.20 3.37
N VAL A 57 -7.94 0.97 2.86
CA VAL A 57 -8.38 0.64 1.50
C VAL A 57 -9.35 -0.54 1.51
N ARG A 58 -10.25 -0.56 0.51
CA ARG A 58 -11.21 -1.64 0.34
C ARG A 58 -10.62 -2.71 -0.59
N ALA A 59 -10.67 -3.96 -0.14
CA ALA A 59 -10.29 -5.10 -0.97
C ALA A 59 -11.08 -5.12 -2.28
N GLY A 60 -10.42 -5.41 -3.39
CA GLY A 60 -11.05 -5.49 -4.71
C GLY A 60 -11.50 -4.15 -5.31
N GLN A 61 -11.17 -3.00 -4.69
CA GLN A 61 -11.50 -1.69 -5.23
C GLN A 61 -10.25 -0.86 -5.55
N VAL A 62 -10.34 -0.06 -6.61
CA VAL A 62 -9.31 0.95 -6.90
C VAL A 62 -9.37 2.02 -5.83
N THR A 63 -8.22 2.33 -5.23
CA THR A 63 -8.07 3.49 -4.35
C THR A 63 -7.31 4.57 -5.09
N GLU A 64 -7.82 5.80 -5.08
CA GLU A 64 -7.17 6.95 -5.69
C GLU A 64 -6.89 8.03 -4.64
N LEU A 65 -5.66 8.56 -4.65
CA LEU A 65 -5.19 9.58 -3.73
C LEU A 65 -4.46 10.67 -4.52
N PRO A 66 -4.53 11.95 -4.13
CA PRO A 66 -3.62 12.95 -4.67
C PRO A 66 -2.18 12.52 -4.43
N VAL A 67 -1.31 12.61 -5.45
CA VAL A 67 0.11 12.25 -5.29
C VAL A 67 0.80 13.11 -4.22
N ALA A 68 0.28 14.31 -3.96
CA ALA A 68 0.70 15.19 -2.88
C ALA A 68 0.51 14.61 -1.45
N THR A 69 -0.24 13.51 -1.32
CA THR A 69 -0.35 12.74 -0.06
C THR A 69 0.94 11.98 0.24
N LEU A 70 1.77 11.70 -0.77
CA LEU A 70 3.05 11.05 -0.56
C LEU A 70 4.05 12.04 0.06
N PRO A 71 4.83 11.64 1.09
CA PRO A 71 5.90 12.47 1.63
C PRO A 71 6.97 12.82 0.58
N THR A 72 7.21 11.87 -0.33
CA THR A 72 8.09 11.99 -1.49
C THR A 72 7.64 10.96 -2.54
N LEU A 73 8.06 11.15 -3.78
CA LEU A 73 7.88 10.17 -4.86
C LEU A 73 9.24 9.87 -5.49
N GLU A 74 9.89 8.84 -4.95
CA GLU A 74 11.25 8.46 -5.33
C GLU A 74 11.29 7.09 -6.03
N ALA A 75 12.40 6.84 -6.73
CA ALA A 75 12.73 5.48 -7.17
C ALA A 75 12.96 4.59 -5.95
N ARG A 76 12.62 3.29 -6.05
CA ARG A 76 12.81 2.30 -4.98
C ARG A 76 11.98 2.56 -3.71
N GLN A 77 11.07 3.52 -3.73
CA GLN A 77 10.12 3.78 -2.64
C GLN A 77 9.31 2.52 -2.36
N LEU A 78 9.27 2.13 -1.09
CA LEU A 78 8.55 0.96 -0.65
C LEU A 78 7.05 1.29 -0.52
N PHE A 79 6.21 0.35 -0.91
CA PHE A 79 4.78 0.37 -0.73
C PHE A 79 4.34 -0.96 -0.14
N GLU A 80 3.40 -0.92 0.80
CA GLU A 80 2.96 -2.08 1.56
C GLU A 80 1.45 -2.04 1.80
N LEU A 81 0.83 -3.21 1.82
CA LEU A 81 -0.52 -3.42 2.34
C LEU A 81 -0.44 -4.38 3.52
N THR A 82 -0.98 -3.96 4.66
CA THR A 82 -1.04 -4.77 5.87
C THR A 82 -2.48 -5.06 6.28
N LEU A 83 -2.67 -6.16 7.02
CA LEU A 83 -3.96 -6.52 7.61
C LEU A 83 -4.06 -5.96 9.04
N GLU A 84 -4.75 -4.85 9.20
CA GLU A 84 -4.83 -4.10 10.45
C GLU A 84 -6.18 -4.28 11.14
N PRO A 85 -6.35 -3.81 12.40
CA PRO A 85 -7.68 -3.63 12.99
C PRO A 85 -8.60 -2.81 12.07
N GLU A 86 -9.91 -2.90 12.25
CA GLU A 86 -10.90 -2.21 11.40
C GLU A 86 -10.69 -0.68 11.32
N THR A 87 -10.14 -0.08 12.37
CA THR A 87 -9.81 1.36 12.43
C THR A 87 -8.40 1.68 11.93
N GLY A 88 -7.66 0.68 11.44
CA GLY A 88 -6.24 0.77 11.10
C GLY A 88 -5.30 0.58 12.28
N SER A 89 -4.01 0.74 12.01
CA SER A 89 -2.95 0.68 13.01
C SER A 89 -3.11 1.79 14.05
N PRO A 90 -3.10 1.44 15.35
CA PRO A 90 -3.29 2.39 16.44
C PRO A 90 -2.05 3.25 16.75
N ILE A 91 -0.89 2.92 16.17
CA ILE A 91 0.41 3.51 16.57
C ILE A 91 1.16 4.17 15.41
N GLY A 92 0.49 4.39 14.27
CA GLY A 92 1.08 5.09 13.13
C GLY A 92 2.20 4.34 12.40
N ARG A 93 2.31 3.02 12.62
CA ARG A 93 3.20 2.10 11.88
C ARG A 93 2.51 0.75 11.70
N PRO A 94 2.83 -0.06 10.69
CA PRO A 94 2.23 -1.39 10.53
C PRO A 94 2.24 -2.21 11.82
N THR A 95 1.09 -2.75 12.20
CA THR A 95 0.93 -3.64 13.37
C THR A 95 0.51 -5.06 12.99
N GLY A 96 -0.06 -5.23 11.80
CA GLY A 96 -0.48 -6.51 11.26
C GLY A 96 0.55 -7.16 10.33
N PRO A 97 0.24 -8.36 9.82
CA PRO A 97 1.05 -8.99 8.79
C PRO A 97 1.03 -8.17 7.50
N ILE A 98 2.17 -8.15 6.81
CA ILE A 98 2.28 -7.63 5.45
C ILE A 98 1.64 -8.65 4.51
N LEU A 99 0.62 -8.23 3.77
CA LEU A 99 -0.04 -9.06 2.76
C LEU A 99 0.56 -8.85 1.38
N PHE A 100 0.94 -7.61 1.05
CA PHE A 100 1.59 -7.27 -0.20
C PHE A 100 2.66 -6.22 0.00
N VAL A 101 3.77 -6.35 -0.73
CA VAL A 101 4.88 -5.40 -0.69
C VAL A 101 5.52 -5.27 -2.05
N GLY A 102 6.04 -4.09 -2.35
CA GLY A 102 6.80 -3.85 -3.56
C GLY A 102 7.51 -2.51 -3.53
N ARG A 103 8.44 -2.32 -4.46
CA ARG A 103 9.16 -1.06 -4.64
C ARG A 103 8.73 -0.39 -5.94
N SER A 104 8.65 0.93 -5.93
CA SER A 104 8.49 1.72 -7.13
C SER A 104 9.71 1.54 -8.04
N VAL A 105 9.45 1.52 -9.34
CA VAL A 105 10.46 1.71 -10.36
C VAL A 105 10.18 3.07 -10.98
N ARG A 106 11.21 3.89 -11.15
CA ARG A 106 11.09 5.08 -11.99
C ARG A 106 11.34 4.60 -13.43
N LEU A 107 10.33 4.77 -14.28
CA LEU A 107 10.47 4.62 -15.72
C LEU A 107 10.92 5.97 -16.32
#